data_AF-A0A925XG97-F1
#
_entry.id   AF-A0A925XG97-F1
#
_cell.length_a   1.000
_cell.length_b   1.000
_cell.length_c   1.000
_cell.angle_alpha   90.00
_cell.angle_beta   90.00
_cell.angle_gamma   90.00
#
_symmetry.space_group_name_H-M   'P 1'
#
loop_
_entity.id
_entity.type
_entity.pdbx_description
1 polymer ?
#
loop_
_entity_poly.entity_id
_entity_poly.type
_entity_poly.pdbx_seq_one_letter_code
_entity_poly.pdbx_strand_id
1 'polypeptide(L)' 'MSTIVEELDSALKTADKQTAHELERLVREALASVANRVRKPTGKGWPPGYFDRIPGAFKDEPFERPPQLPFEKREEW' A
#
# COMPACT_ATOMS: atom_id res chain seq x y z
N MET A 1 -6.69 11.33 26.97
CA MET A 1 -7.41 10.62 25.88
C MET A 1 -7.70 11.62 24.79
N SER A 2 -7.87 11.22 23.53
CA SER A 2 -8.21 12.16 22.46
C SER A 2 -9.64 12.67 22.63
N THR A 3 -9.86 13.98 22.51
CA THR A 3 -11.17 14.65 22.64
C THR A 3 -12.27 14.01 21.80
N ILE A 4 -11.93 13.48 20.62
CA ILE A 4 -12.89 12.81 19.72
C ILE A 4 -13.52 11.53 20.30
N VAL A 5 -12.83 10.84 21.20
CA VAL A 5 -13.37 9.62 21.84
C VAL A 5 -14.46 9.98 22.83
N GLU A 6 -14.27 11.07 23.58
CA GLU A 6 -15.24 11.57 24.55
C GLU A 6 -16.50 12.12 23.84
N GLU A 7 -16.31 12.81 22.71
CA GLU A 7 -17.43 13.31 21.89
C GLU A 7 -18.23 12.17 21.25
N LEU A 8 -17.57 11.14 20.70
CA LEU A 8 -18.23 9.97 20.13
C LEU A 8 -19.02 9.17 21.18
N ASP A 9 -18.44 8.96 22.36
CA ASP A 9 -19.11 8.26 23.46
C ASP A 9 -20.33 9.03 23.97
N SER A 10 -20.21 10.36 24.11
CA SER A 10 -21.34 11.23 24.47
C SER A 10 -22.44 11.18 23.41
N ALA A 11 -22.08 11.29 22.12
CA ALA A 11 -23.03 11.23 21.01
C ALA A 11 -23.79 9.90 20.97
N LEU A 12 -23.09 8.76 21.14
CA LEU A 12 -23.70 7.43 21.17
C LEU A 12 -24.65 7.22 22.34
N LYS A 13 -24.37 7.83 23.51
CA LYS A 13 -25.26 7.76 24.69
C LYS A 13 -26.56 8.55 24.50
N THR A 14 -26.52 9.62 23.71
CA THR A 14 -27.70 10.48 23.46
C THR A 14 -28.51 10.09 22.22
N ALA A 15 -27.91 9.32 21.30
CA ALA A 15 -28.54 8.96 20.03
C ALA A 15 -29.60 7.85 20.20
N ASP A 16 -30.64 7.91 19.39
CA ASP A 16 -31.55 6.77 19.23
C ASP A 16 -30.85 5.62 18.50
N LYS A 17 -31.47 4.43 18.52
CA LYS A 17 -30.87 3.20 18.01
C LYS A 17 -30.50 3.27 16.53
N GLN A 18 -31.30 3.98 15.72
CA GLN A 18 -31.06 4.09 14.28
C GLN A 18 -29.91 5.07 14.02
N THR A 19 -29.91 6.21 14.69
CA THR A 19 -28.83 7.20 14.61
C THR A 19 -27.50 6.65 15.13
N ALA A 20 -27.51 5.85 16.20
CA ALA A 20 -26.31 5.20 16.72
C ALA A 20 -25.71 4.21 15.71
N HIS A 21 -26.56 3.43 15.02
CA HIS A 21 -26.11 2.51 13.97
C HIS A 21 -25.53 3.24 12.74
N GLU A 22 -26.18 4.33 12.31
CA GLU A 22 -25.67 5.20 11.24
C GLU A 22 -24.29 5.77 11.60
N LEU A 23 -24.15 6.30 12.83
CA LEU A 23 -22.90 6.85 13.33
C LEU A 23 -21.80 5.79 13.39
N GLU A 24 -22.10 4.59 13.90
CA GLU A 24 -21.14 3.48 13.94
C GLU A 24 -20.68 3.09 12.53
N ARG A 25 -21.62 3.00 11.57
CA ARG A 25 -21.31 2.68 10.17
C ARG A 25 -20.34 3.71 9.58
N LEU A 26 -20.61 5.00 9.78
CA LEU A 26 -19.79 6.10 9.27
C LEU A 26 -18.39 6.10 9.89
N VAL A 27 -18.29 5.88 11.21
CA VAL A 27 -16.99 5.79 11.90
C VAL A 27 -16.18 4.61 11.38
N ARG A 28 -16.79 3.44 11.19
CA ARG A 28 -16.12 2.26 10.62
C ARG A 28 -15.63 2.51 9.19
N GLU A 29 -16.44 3.15 8.36
CA GLU A 29 -16.08 3.51 7.00
C GLU A 29 -14.91 4.50 6.96
N ALA A 30 -14.93 5.53 7.82
CA ALA A 30 -13.84 6.49 7.96
C ALA A 30 -12.54 5.82 8.42
N LEU A 31 -12.61 4.93 9.42
CA LEU A 31 -11.46 4.17 9.90
C LEU A 31 -10.88 3.26 8.81
N ALA A 32 -11.71 2.58 8.02
CA ALA A 32 -11.26 1.77 6.89
C ALA A 32 -10.57 2.61 5.81
N SER A 33 -11.10 3.80 5.51
CA SER A 33 -10.50 4.76 4.56
C SER A 33 -9.12 5.23 5.04
N VAL A 34 -8.99 5.59 6.32
CA VAL A 34 -7.69 5.98 6.91
C VAL A 34 -6.72 4.81 6.91
N ALA A 35 -7.15 3.60 7.30
CA ALA A 35 -6.31 2.41 7.26
C ALA A 35 -5.79 2.12 5.84
N ASN A 36 -6.61 2.31 4.81
CA ASN A 36 -6.18 2.19 3.41
C ASN A 36 -5.19 3.27 2.99
N ARG A 37 -5.33 4.51 3.49
CA ARG A 37 -4.35 5.59 3.25
C ARG A 37 -3.02 5.35 3.96
N VAL A 38 -3.05 4.81 5.18
CA VAL A 38 -1.83 4.43 5.93
C VAL A 38 -1.16 3.20 5.31
N ARG A 39 -1.94 2.27 4.76
CA ARG A 39 -1.43 1.09 4.04
C ARG A 39 -0.91 1.39 2.64
N LYS A 40 -1.25 2.53 2.03
CA LYS A 40 -0.52 2.97 0.83
C LYS A 40 0.92 3.20 1.28
N PRO A 41 1.90 2.46 0.73
CA PRO A 41 3.27 2.65 1.11
C PRO A 41 3.65 4.10 0.80
N THR A 42 3.88 4.88 1.84
CA THR A 42 4.60 6.16 1.78
C THR A 42 6.10 5.93 1.51
N GLY A 43 6.52 4.67 1.35
CA GLY A 43 7.84 4.26 0.93
C GLY A 43 7.95 4.17 -0.58
N LYS A 44 9.00 4.78 -1.12
CA LYS A 44 9.48 4.76 -2.51
C LYS A 44 9.77 3.33 -3.03
N GLY A 45 8.77 2.47 -3.12
CA GLY A 45 8.93 1.07 -3.49
C GLY A 45 7.75 0.53 -4.28
N TRP A 46 8.04 -0.42 -5.15
CA TRP A 46 7.03 -1.11 -5.94
C TRP A 46 6.17 -2.03 -5.04
N PRO A 47 4.86 -2.16 -5.33
CA PRO A 47 3.99 -3.08 -4.60
C PRO A 47 4.54 -4.53 -4.61
N PRO A 48 4.25 -5.33 -3.57
CA PRO A 48 4.56 -6.76 -3.60
C PRO A 48 4.00 -7.43 -4.86
N GLY A 49 4.84 -8.18 -5.58
CA GLY A 49 4.45 -8.86 -6.83
C GLY A 49 4.27 -7.93 -8.04
N TYR A 50 4.68 -6.65 -7.97
CA TYR A 50 4.64 -5.73 -9.10
C TYR A 50 5.42 -6.25 -10.30
N PHE A 51 6.64 -6.75 -10.09
CA PHE A 51 7.48 -7.32 -11.14
C PHE A 51 7.08 -8.72 -11.57
N ASP A 52 6.13 -9.37 -10.88
CA ASP A 52 5.70 -10.73 -11.19
C ASP A 52 4.59 -10.76 -12.26
N ARG A 53 3.96 -9.62 -12.55
CA ARG A 53 2.76 -9.54 -13.40
C ARG A 53 2.95 -8.70 -14.66
N ILE A 54 4.16 -8.22 -14.91
CA ILE A 54 4.49 -7.41 -16.08
C ILE A 54 4.82 -8.35 -17.25
N PRO A 55 4.29 -8.12 -18.47
CA PRO A 55 4.77 -8.83 -19.66
C PRO A 55 6.28 -8.65 -19.81
N GLY A 56 7.06 -9.73 -19.78
CA GLY A 56 8.53 -9.70 -19.70
C GLY A 56 9.11 -9.76 -18.28
N ALA A 57 8.28 -10.01 -17.28
CA ALA A 57 8.73 -10.47 -15.97
C ALA A 57 9.50 -11.78 -16.12
N PHE A 58 10.78 -11.80 -15.73
CA PHE A 58 11.64 -12.99 -15.72
C PHE A 58 11.20 -14.10 -14.75
N LYS A 59 9.96 -14.05 -14.28
CA LYS A 59 9.39 -15.03 -13.35
C LYS A 59 9.26 -16.41 -14.01
N ASP A 60 8.94 -16.44 -15.30
CA ASP A 60 8.66 -17.67 -16.05
C ASP A 60 9.65 -17.93 -17.20
N GLU A 61 10.59 -17.01 -17.47
CA GLU A 61 11.62 -17.16 -18.51
C GLU A 61 13.03 -17.13 -17.90
N PRO A 62 13.85 -18.19 -18.07
CA PRO A 62 15.23 -18.16 -17.63
C PRO A 62 16.01 -17.12 -18.45
N PHE A 63 16.47 -16.07 -17.78
CA PHE A 63 17.38 -15.09 -18.38
C PHE A 63 18.82 -15.57 -18.27
N GLU A 64 19.35 -16.13 -19.34
CA GLU A 64 20.77 -16.44 -19.43
C GLU A 64 21.56 -15.22 -19.93
N ARG A 65 22.60 -14.87 -19.18
CA ARG A 65 23.52 -13.81 -19.61
C ARG A 65 24.21 -14.28 -20.91
N PRO A 66 24.26 -13.46 -21.97
CA PRO A 66 25.02 -13.81 -23.17
C PRO A 66 26.51 -13.97 -22.84
N PRO A 67 27.25 -14.74 -23.66
CA PRO A 67 28.70 -14.89 -23.48
C PRO A 67 29.40 -13.52 -23.38
N GLN A 68 30.37 -13.44 -22.48
CA GLN A 68 31.23 -12.26 -22.35
C GLN A 68 31.97 -12.02 -23.67
N LEU A 69 31.86 -10.82 -24.23
CA LEU A 69 32.63 -10.43 -25.40
C LEU A 69 34.11 -10.27 -25.04
N PRO A 70 35.03 -10.43 -26.02
CA PRO A 70 36.45 -10.16 -25.82
C PRO A 70 36.69 -8.76 -25.25
N PHE A 71 37.70 -8.62 -24.40
CA PHE A 71 38.10 -7.31 -23.90
C PHE A 71 38.52 -6.39 -25.05
N GLU A 72 38.12 -5.13 -24.97
CA GLU A 72 38.63 -4.10 -25.86
C GLU A 72 40.15 -3.97 -25.68
N LYS A 73 40.88 -4.03 -26.79
CA LYS A 73 42.31 -3.73 -26.82
C LYS A 73 42.47 -2.22 -26.95
N ARG A 74 43.13 -1.59 -25.97
CA ARG A 74 43.59 -0.20 -26.11
C ARG A 74 44.87 -0.19 -26.94
N GLU A 75 45.03 0.81 -27.80
CA GLU A 75 46.33 1.05 -28.43
C GLU A 75 47.36 1.42 -27.35
N GLU A 76 48.52 0.78 -27.41
CA GLU A 76 49.68 1.19 -26.62
C GLU A 76 50.13 2.55 -27.17
N TRP A 77 50.15 3.55 -26.29
CA TRP A 77 50.61 4.90 -26.60
C TRP A 77 52.13 4.97 -26.67
#